data_AF-A0A942DXB5-F1
#
_entry.id   AF-A0A942DXB5-F1
#
_cell.length_a   1.000
_cell.length_b   1.000
_cell.length_c   1.000
_cell.angle_alpha   90.00
_cell.angle_beta   90.00
_cell.angle_gamma   90.00
#
_symmetry.space_group_name_H-M   'P 1'
#
loop_
_entity.id
_entity.type
_entity.pdbx_description
1 polymer ?
#
loop_
_entity_poly.entity_id
_entity_poly.type
_entity_poly.pdbx_seq_one_letter_code
_entity_poly.pdbx_strand_id
1 'polypeptide(L)'
;MIILNEFQARVLYRLRDKGPMSPSDIGQDMGFDYEVAASSVMRPLRKLVGLNLVRREAKNKRVVKYCVASKELPPIIISGKTENPRPPLAIAPVTTPLPHLVTLAMKAIDANR
;
A
#
# COMPACT_ATOMS: atom_id res chain seq x y z
N MET A 1 -15.14 23.47 -3.22
CA MET A 1 -14.91 22.54 -4.34
C MET A 1 -13.70 21.69 -4.02
N ILE A 2 -13.79 20.36 -4.14
CA ILE A 2 -12.68 19.45 -3.79
C ILE A 2 -12.16 18.77 -5.06
N ILE A 3 -10.83 18.80 -5.24
CA ILE A 3 -10.17 18.13 -6.36
C ILE A 3 -9.46 16.87 -5.83
N LEU A 4 -9.88 15.71 -6.32
CA LEU A 4 -9.29 14.41 -5.99
C LEU A 4 -8.61 13.83 -7.22
N ASN A 5 -7.55 13.04 -7.03
CA ASN A 5 -7.09 12.17 -8.10
C ASN A 5 -8.00 10.94 -8.21
N GLU A 6 -7.91 10.22 -9.32
CA GLU A 6 -8.77 9.06 -9.59
C GLU A 6 -8.67 7.98 -8.50
N PHE A 7 -7.46 7.76 -7.97
CA PHE A 7 -7.24 6.77 -6.92
C PHE A 7 -7.91 7.18 -5.59
N GLN A 8 -7.82 8.45 -5.19
CA GLN A 8 -8.51 8.99 -4.02
C GLN A 8 -10.03 8.88 -4.16
N ALA A 9 -10.56 9.18 -5.36
CA ALA A 9 -11.98 9.03 -5.64
C ALA A 9 -12.40 7.55 -5.50
N ARG A 10 -11.63 6.61 -6.08
CA ARG A 10 -11.91 5.16 -5.95
C ARG A 10 -11.94 4.70 -4.49
N VAL A 11 -10.96 5.11 -3.67
CA VAL A 11 -10.94 4.79 -2.23
C VAL A 11 -12.19 5.34 -1.53
N LEU A 12 -12.58 6.59 -1.82
CA LEU A 12 -13.76 7.22 -1.24
C LEU A 12 -15.06 6.47 -1.61
N TYR A 13 -15.24 6.13 -2.89
CA TYR A 13 -16.42 5.40 -3.34
C TYR A 13 -16.48 3.98 -2.77
N ARG A 14 -15.35 3.27 -2.66
CA ARG A 14 -15.34 1.95 -1.99
C ARG A 14 -15.73 2.02 -0.52
N LEU A 15 -15.25 3.05 0.19
CA LEU A 15 -15.68 3.30 1.57
C LEU A 15 -17.17 3.67 1.68
N ARG A 16 -17.74 4.31 0.66
CA ARG A 16 -19.17 4.63 0.61
C ARG A 16 -20.03 3.37 0.46
N ASP A 17 -19.60 2.46 -0.41
CA ASP A 17 -20.40 1.29 -0.77
C ASP A 17 -20.24 0.14 0.23
N LYS A 18 -19.03 -0.04 0.79
CA LYS A 18 -18.66 -1.20 1.63
C LYS A 18 -18.21 -0.85 3.05
N GLY A 19 -18.11 0.44 3.38
CA GLY A 19 -17.63 0.89 4.69
C GLY A 19 -18.54 0.46 5.85
N PRO A 20 -18.00 0.36 7.09
CA PRO A 20 -16.65 0.70 7.52
C PRO A 20 -15.59 -0.41 7.29
N MET A 21 -14.43 -0.05 6.74
CA MET A 21 -13.35 -0.99 6.36
C MET A 21 -11.98 -0.61 6.96
N SER A 22 -11.10 -1.59 7.15
CA SER A 22 -9.70 -1.33 7.54
C SER A 22 -8.83 -0.97 6.33
N PRO A 23 -7.65 -0.32 6.51
CA PRO A 23 -6.73 -0.06 5.40
C PRO A 23 -6.34 -1.31 4.61
N SER A 24 -6.12 -2.44 5.29
CA SER A 24 -5.78 -3.70 4.62
C SER A 24 -6.93 -4.19 3.75
N ASP A 25 -8.17 -4.18 4.27
CA ASP A 25 -9.35 -4.62 3.52
C ASP A 25 -9.58 -3.76 2.28
N ILE A 26 -9.37 -2.43 2.40
CA ILE A 26 -9.51 -1.50 1.27
C ILE A 26 -8.45 -1.81 0.22
N GLY A 27 -7.19 -1.99 0.60
CA GLY A 27 -6.12 -2.31 -0.33
C GLY A 27 -6.35 -3.64 -1.05
N GLN A 28 -6.78 -4.67 -0.33
CA GLN A 28 -7.10 -5.97 -0.93
C GLN A 28 -8.29 -5.89 -1.89
N ASP A 29 -9.35 -5.16 -1.53
CA ASP A 29 -10.51 -4.92 -2.42
C ASP A 29 -10.12 -4.15 -3.70
N MET A 30 -9.02 -3.39 -3.65
CA MET A 30 -8.43 -2.68 -4.78
C MET A 30 -7.41 -3.51 -5.57
N GLY A 31 -7.17 -4.78 -5.19
CA GLY A 31 -6.28 -5.70 -5.89
C GLY A 31 -4.81 -5.63 -5.50
N PHE A 32 -4.48 -5.01 -4.37
CA PHE A 32 -3.11 -5.02 -3.84
C PHE A 32 -2.84 -6.28 -3.03
N ASP A 33 -1.60 -6.77 -3.10
CA ASP A 33 -1.15 -7.89 -2.27
C ASP A 33 -1.24 -7.55 -0.78
N TYR A 34 -1.45 -8.56 0.06
CA TYR A 34 -1.66 -8.37 1.50
C TYR A 34 -0.56 -7.55 2.17
N GLU A 35 0.70 -7.75 1.78
CA GLU A 35 1.87 -7.05 2.34
C GLU A 35 1.88 -5.54 2.06
N VAL A 36 1.31 -5.11 0.93
CA VAL A 36 1.32 -3.71 0.46
C VAL A 36 -0.06 -3.06 0.47
N ALA A 37 -1.12 -3.82 0.76
CA ALA A 37 -2.50 -3.36 0.73
C ALA A 37 -2.72 -2.14 1.62
N ALA A 38 -2.32 -2.24 2.90
CA ALA A 38 -2.50 -1.15 3.85
C ALA A 38 -1.67 0.09 3.50
N SER A 39 -0.40 -0.08 3.14
CA SER A 39 0.51 1.04 2.86
C SER A 39 0.12 1.82 1.60
N SER A 40 -0.40 1.12 0.59
CA SER A 40 -0.87 1.70 -0.68
C SER A 40 -2.03 2.69 -0.50
N VAL A 41 -2.93 2.43 0.45
CA VAL A 41 -4.13 3.27 0.67
C VAL A 41 -3.98 4.29 1.79
N MET A 42 -2.97 4.16 2.65
CA MET A 42 -2.77 5.02 3.83
C MET A 42 -2.52 6.50 3.48
N ARG A 43 -1.81 6.79 2.39
CA ARG A 43 -1.57 8.17 1.93
C ARG A 43 -2.87 8.82 1.39
N PRO A 44 -3.63 8.18 0.49
CA PRO A 44 -4.97 8.64 0.11
C PRO A 44 -5.91 8.83 1.30
N LEU A 45 -5.98 7.86 2.22
CA LEU A 45 -6.85 7.93 3.39
C LEU A 45 -6.54 9.14 4.27
N ARG A 46 -5.26 9.42 4.56
CA ARG A 46 -4.86 10.62 5.32
C ARG A 46 -5.35 11.91 4.65
N LYS A 47 -5.26 12.00 3.32
CA LYS A 47 -5.74 13.17 2.58
C LYS A 47 -7.27 13.29 2.64
N LEU A 48 -8.00 12.19 2.44
CA LEU A 48 -9.47 12.18 2.52
C LEU A 48 -9.97 12.54 3.93
N VAL A 49 -9.26 12.12 4.98
CA VAL A 49 -9.53 12.53 6.37
C VAL A 49 -9.27 14.02 6.56
N GLY A 50 -8.15 14.55 6.07
CA GLY A 50 -7.85 15.99 6.14
C GLY A 50 -8.85 16.86 5.38
N LEU A 51 -9.54 16.30 4.40
CA LEU A 51 -10.62 16.95 3.64
C LEU A 51 -12.01 16.74 4.27
N ASN A 52 -12.10 16.11 5.45
CA ASN A 52 -13.35 15.76 6.13
C ASN A 52 -14.32 14.92 5.28
N LEU A 53 -13.81 14.14 4.32
CA LEU A 53 -14.63 13.24 3.50
C LEU A 53 -14.76 11.85 4.13
N VAL A 54 -13.76 11.46 4.90
CA VAL A 54 -13.67 10.17 5.58
C VAL A 54 -13.35 10.39 7.04
N ARG A 55 -13.98 9.64 7.94
CA ARG A 55 -13.71 9.65 9.37
C ARG A 55 -13.09 8.32 9.80
N ARG A 56 -12.27 8.36 10.86
CA ARG A 56 -11.76 7.17 11.54
C ARG A 56 -12.77 6.69 12.57
N GLU A 57 -13.20 5.44 12.44
CA GLU A 57 -13.92 4.71 13.48
C GLU A 57 -12.94 3.75 14.16
N ALA A 58 -12.53 4.10 15.39
CA ALA A 58 -11.78 3.20 16.25
C ALA A 58 -12.77 2.43 17.14
N LYS A 59 -13.22 1.25 16.69
CA LYS A 59 -14.04 0.36 17.53
C LYS A 59 -13.23 -0.29 18.66
N ASN A 60 -11.92 -0.45 18.48
CA ASN A 60 -10.99 -1.02 19.45
C ASN A 60 -9.62 -0.33 19.30
N LYS A 61 -8.85 -0.20 20.39
CA LYS A 61 -7.50 0.41 20.37
C LYS A 61 -6.54 -0.20 19.34
N ARG A 62 -6.83 -1.42 18.85
CA ARG A 62 -5.97 -2.19 17.93
C ARG A 62 -6.40 -2.15 16.46
N VAL A 63 -7.66 -1.80 16.14
CA VAL A 63 -8.17 -1.88 14.76
C VAL A 63 -8.84 -0.58 14.38
N VAL A 64 -8.20 0.15 13.47
CA VAL A 64 -8.73 1.39 12.90
C VAL A 64 -9.54 1.04 11.65
N LYS A 65 -10.81 1.42 11.64
CA LYS A 65 -11.66 1.39 10.45
C LYS A 65 -11.92 2.80 9.96
N TYR A 66 -12.25 2.92 8.69
CA TYR A 66 -12.57 4.17 8.02
C TYR A 66 -13.97 4.06 7.43
N CYS A 67 -14.72 5.15 7.47
CA CYS A 67 -16.03 5.28 6.83
C CYS A 67 -16.22 6.71 6.32
N VAL A 68 -17.17 6.90 5.40
CA VAL A 68 -17.47 8.22 4.85
C VAL A 68 -18.06 9.11 5.96
N ALA A 69 -17.60 10.36 6.04
CA ALA A 69 -18.00 11.29 7.09
C ALA A 69 -19.46 11.76 6.97
N SER A 70 -19.97 11.87 5.73
CA SER A 70 -21.32 12.30 5.41
C SER A 70 -21.92 11.43 4.30
N LYS A 71 -23.24 11.23 4.34
CA LYS A 71 -23.98 10.57 3.25
C LYS A 71 -24.01 11.43 1.98
N GLU A 72 -23.95 12.74 2.14
CA GLU A 72 -23.89 13.72 1.06
C GLU A 72 -22.45 14.16 0.88
N LEU A 73 -21.85 13.75 -0.24
CA LEU A 73 -20.52 14.18 -0.62
C LEU A 73 -20.59 15.56 -1.28
N PRO A 74 -19.68 16.49 -0.95
CA PRO A 74 -19.59 17.76 -1.66
C PRO A 74 -19.25 17.51 -3.15
N PRO A 75 -19.43 18.51 -4.03
CA PRO A 75 -19.03 18.38 -5.43
C PRO A 75 -17.52 18.09 -5.53
N ILE A 76 -17.21 16.90 -6.07
CA ILE A 76 -15.85 16.38 -6.27
C ILE A 76 -15.52 16.46 -7.76
N ILE A 77 -14.36 17.04 -8.06
CA ILE A 77 -13.76 17.01 -9.39
C ILE A 77 -12.63 15.99 -9.38
N ILE A 78 -12.67 15.04 -10.31
CA ILE A 78 -11.62 14.04 -10.49
C ILE A 78 -10.59 14.61 -11.47
N SER A 79 -9.40 14.89 -10.98
CA SER A 79 -8.27 15.31 -11.81
C SER A 79 -7.79 14.12 -12.63
N GLY A 80 -7.86 14.21 -13.96
CA GLY A 80 -7.43 13.17 -14.90
C GLY A 80 -5.92 12.91 -14.95
N LYS A 81 -5.15 13.37 -13.96
CA LYS A 81 -3.75 12.99 -13.80
C LYS A 81 -3.69 11.61 -13.15
N THR A 82 -3.56 10.57 -13.96
CA THR A 82 -3.44 9.18 -13.52
C THR A 82 -2.08 8.96 -12.85
N GLU A 83 -1.97 9.31 -11.57
CA GLU A 83 -0.89 8.77 -10.73
C GLU A 83 -1.27 7.35 -10.35
N ASN A 84 -0.98 6.39 -11.25
CA ASN A 84 -0.98 4.99 -10.85
C ASN A 84 0.03 4.85 -9.69
N PRO A 85 -0.36 4.30 -8.53
CA PRO A 85 0.61 3.99 -7.48
C PRO A 85 1.58 3.00 -8.09
N ARG A 86 2.79 3.47 -8.41
CA ARG A 86 3.85 2.64 -8.96
C ARG A 86 4.05 1.50 -7.96
N PRO A 87 3.91 0.23 -8.36
CA PRO A 87 4.25 -0.87 -7.47
C PRO A 87 5.68 -0.64 -6.97
N PRO A 88 5.98 -0.93 -5.69
CA PRO A 88 7.33 -0.78 -5.18
C PRO A 88 8.27 -1.52 -6.13
N LEU A 89 9.28 -0.79 -6.62
CA LEU A 89 10.31 -1.34 -7.49
C LEU A 89 10.79 -2.64 -6.86
N ALA A 90 10.62 -3.76 -7.57
CA ALA A 90 11.16 -5.04 -7.16
C ALA A 90 12.64 -4.81 -6.82
N ILE A 91 12.99 -4.94 -5.55
CA ILE A 91 14.38 -4.92 -5.11
C ILE A 91 14.97 -6.16 -5.76
N ALA A 92 15.67 -5.98 -6.87
CA ALA A 92 16.43 -7.06 -7.48
C ALA A 92 17.26 -7.71 -6.37
N PRO A 93 17.28 -9.06 -6.27
CA PRO A 93 18.04 -9.73 -5.24
C PRO A 93 19.47 -9.22 -5.32
N VAL A 94 19.93 -8.56 -4.26
CA VAL A 94 21.33 -8.17 -4.11
C VAL A 94 22.08 -9.49 -4.11
N THR A 95 22.76 -9.80 -5.21
CA THR A 95 23.71 -10.89 -5.29
C THR A 95 24.86 -10.53 -4.37
N THR A 96 24.71 -10.84 -3.08
CA THR A 96 25.82 -10.90 -2.15
C THR A 96 26.67 -12.10 -2.59
N PRO A 97 27.94 -11.91 -2.99
CA PRO A 97 28.82 -13.04 -3.19
C PRO A 97 29.07 -13.68 -1.84
N LEU A 98 28.67 -14.94 -1.69
CA LEU A 98 28.94 -15.77 -0.51
C LEU A 98 30.48 -15.92 -0.36
N PRO A 99 31.07 -15.59 0.80
CA PRO A 99 32.52 -15.66 1.02
C PRO A 99 33.07 -17.09 1.22
N HIS A 100 32.28 -18.14 1.02
CA HIS A 100 32.65 -19.51 1.39
C HIS A 100 33.24 -20.37 0.27
N LEU A 101 33.51 -19.80 -0.91
CA LEU A 101 34.23 -20.50 -1.99
C LEU A 101 35.74 -20.19 -2.01
N VAL A 102 36.35 -19.94 -0.85
CA VAL A 102 37.82 -19.77 -0.76
C VAL A 102 38.49 -20.97 -0.06
N THR A 103 37.75 -21.92 0.51
CA THR A 103 38.33 -22.93 1.41
C THR A 103 38.20 -24.37 0.92
N LEU A 104 38.12 -24.61 -0.40
CA LEU A 104 38.18 -25.97 -0.96
C LEU A 104 39.15 -26.14 -2.15
N ALA A 105 39.99 -25.13 -2.45
CA ALA A 105 40.98 -25.21 -3.52
C ALA A 105 42.44 -25.37 -3.03
N MET A 106 42.66 -25.64 -1.74
CA MET A 106 44.00 -25.78 -1.15
C MET A 106 44.26 -27.16 -0.53
N LYS A 107 43.62 -28.21 -1.06
CA LYS A 107 43.86 -29.59 -0.61
C LYS A 107 43.91 -30.62 -1.75
N ALA A 108 44.41 -30.21 -2.92
CA ALA A 108 44.59 -31.08 -4.08
C ALA A 108 45.99 -30.95 -4.72
N ILE A 109 47.01 -30.55 -3.95
CA ILE A 109 48.41 -30.54 -4.44
C ILE A 109 49.28 -31.58 -3.71
N ASP A 110 48.83 -32.17 -2.59
CA ASP A 110 49.63 -33.10 -1.80
C ASP A 110 49.13 -34.55 -1.89
N ALA A 111 48.98 -35.05 -3.12
CA ALA A 111 48.67 -36.46 -3.36
C ALA A 111 49.32 -37.04 -4.63
N ASN A 112 50.34 -36.38 -5.22
CA ASN A 112 51.06 -36.97 -6.35
C ASN A 112 52.47 -36.37 -6.63
N ARG A 113 53.39 -36.41 -5.65
CA ARG A 113 54.83 -36.69 -5.83
C ARG A 113 55.65 -36.36 -4.58
#